data_AF-A0A167XTJ8-F1
#
_entry.id   AF-A0A167XTJ8-F1
#
_cell.length_a   1.000
_cell.length_b   1.000
_cell.length_c   1.000
_cell.angle_alpha   90.00
_cell.angle_beta   90.00
_cell.angle_gamma   90.00
#
_symmetry.space_group_name_H-M   'P 1'
#
loop_
_entity.id
_entity.type
_entity.pdbx_description
1 polymer ?
#
loop_
_entity_poly.entity_id
_entity_poly.type
_entity_poly.pdbx_seq_one_letter_code
_entity_poly.pdbx_strand_id
1 'polypeptide(L)'
;MDGKHRLVQGRPNQPPSSMSSFVRIRRFLFPVLAVLLVFRGLYHISGRYTAYGKQIVTKRLVPLEAHIISKCPDTRDAMRELILPVMQRAYDKVDFKLNYIGSPTDDDGVECKHGPSECMGNIIELCARELYPDPKINLGFIMCLTRDYENIPGRALVEDCALEHAIDIKAINDCATKDDGAHGIELLRNSVVETAEVRKAHNIGCSLATLCHAMIKAFSKDMP
;
A
#
# COMPACT_ATOMS: atom_id res chain seq x y z
N MET A 1 42.23 78.99 70.55
CA MET A 1 43.67 79.12 70.84
C MET A 1 44.10 77.71 71.21
N ASP A 2 44.87 76.93 70.46
CA ASP A 2 45.77 77.05 69.32
C ASP A 2 45.65 75.73 68.54
N GLY A 3 46.05 75.52 67.30
CA GLY A 3 46.96 76.18 66.38
C GLY A 3 47.39 75.07 65.41
N LYS A 4 47.25 75.32 64.10
CA LYS A 4 47.67 74.43 63.00
C LYS A 4 49.17 74.09 63.11
N HIS A 5 49.59 72.93 62.61
CA HIS A 5 50.58 72.81 61.52
C HIS A 5 50.62 71.37 60.97
N ARG A 6 51.20 71.21 59.78
CA ARG A 6 50.83 70.30 58.68
C ARG A 6 51.98 69.29 58.38
N LEU A 7 51.65 68.26 57.57
CA LEU A 7 52.51 67.42 56.68
C LEU A 7 52.98 66.06 57.27
N VAL A 8 53.11 64.92 56.56
CA VAL A 8 52.76 64.40 55.21
C VAL A 8 53.04 62.87 55.19
N GLN A 9 52.35 62.14 54.30
CA GLN A 9 52.70 60.83 53.67
C GLN A 9 52.59 59.48 54.41
N GLY A 10 52.02 58.53 53.66
CA GLY A 10 52.44 57.12 53.66
C GLY A 10 51.31 56.10 53.89
N ARG A 11 50.58 55.72 52.82
CA ARG A 11 49.62 54.59 52.85
C ARG A 11 50.33 53.34 52.30
N PRO A 12 50.53 52.25 53.06
CA PRO A 12 50.91 50.98 52.47
C PRO A 12 49.66 50.24 51.98
N ASN A 13 49.76 49.73 50.74
CA ASN A 13 48.76 48.89 50.09
C ASN A 13 48.57 47.55 50.83
N GLN A 14 47.32 47.16 51.05
CA GLN A 14 46.95 45.80 51.45
C GLN A 14 46.79 44.90 50.21
N PRO A 15 47.19 43.61 50.28
CA PRO A 15 46.97 42.65 49.20
C PRO A 15 45.51 42.16 49.16
N PRO A 16 45.01 41.71 48.00
CA PRO A 16 43.63 41.24 47.86
C PRO A 16 43.45 39.85 48.49
N SER A 17 42.30 39.65 49.13
CA SER A 17 41.89 38.38 49.72
C SER A 17 41.59 37.33 48.63
N SER A 18 42.25 36.18 48.79
CA SER A 18 42.08 34.96 48.01
C SER A 18 40.64 34.44 48.11
N MET A 19 39.86 34.55 47.03
CA MET A 19 38.63 33.79 46.87
C MET A 19 38.94 32.31 46.60
N SER A 20 38.45 31.43 47.48
CA SER A 20 38.55 29.97 47.39
C SER A 20 38.05 29.42 46.03
N SER A 21 38.90 28.61 45.39
CA SER A 21 38.66 27.92 44.11
C SER A 21 37.38 27.08 44.07
N PHE A 22 36.82 26.70 45.22
CA PHE A 22 35.58 25.92 45.32
C PHE A 22 34.31 26.66 44.85
N VAL A 23 34.27 28.00 44.93
CA VAL A 23 33.09 28.78 44.54
C VAL A 23 33.00 28.97 43.02
N ARG A 24 34.14 29.04 42.32
CA ARG A 24 34.18 29.15 40.85
C ARG A 24 33.74 27.86 40.15
N ILE A 25 34.13 26.70 40.70
CA ILE A 25 33.80 25.38 40.13
C ILE A 25 32.29 25.09 40.22
N ARG A 26 31.63 25.42 41.35
CA ARG A 26 30.16 25.34 41.50
C ARG A 26 29.42 26.19 40.47
N ARG A 27 29.93 27.39 40.16
CA ARG A 27 29.26 28.35 39.27
C ARG A 27 29.12 27.86 37.81
N PHE A 28 30.00 26.96 37.37
CA PHE A 28 29.94 26.39 36.01
C PHE A 28 29.37 24.97 35.97
N LEU A 29 29.51 24.15 37.03
CA LEU A 29 28.95 22.79 37.06
C LEU A 29 27.42 22.77 37.11
N PHE A 30 26.79 23.66 37.86
CA PHE A 30 25.33 23.73 37.95
C PHE A 30 24.64 24.08 36.62
N PRO A 31 25.05 25.10 35.85
CA PRO A 31 24.43 25.39 34.56
C PRO A 31 24.70 24.29 33.52
N VAL A 32 25.89 23.68 33.52
CA VAL A 32 26.21 22.56 32.61
C VAL A 32 25.32 21.35 32.91
N LEU A 33 25.16 20.99 34.19
CA LEU A 33 24.29 19.88 34.59
C LEU A 33 22.81 20.18 34.26
N ALA A 34 22.34 21.42 34.49
CA ALA A 34 20.98 21.83 34.14
C ALA A 34 20.73 21.72 32.62
N VAL A 35 21.68 22.17 31.81
CA VAL A 35 21.62 22.06 30.34
C VAL A 35 21.58 20.60 29.88
N LEU A 36 22.43 19.74 30.45
CA LEU A 36 22.42 18.30 30.15
C LEU A 36 21.10 17.61 30.54
N LEU A 37 20.49 18.00 31.66
CA LEU A 37 19.19 17.48 32.08
C LEU A 37 18.06 17.96 31.15
N VAL A 38 18.10 19.21 30.68
CA VAL A 38 17.14 19.74 29.69
C VAL A 38 17.29 19.02 28.35
N PHE A 39 18.51 18.85 27.83
CA PHE A 39 18.75 18.12 26.59
C PHE A 39 18.31 16.65 26.71
N ARG A 40 18.59 15.98 27.83
CA ARG A 40 18.15 14.60 28.08
C ARG A 40 16.62 14.51 28.20
N GLY A 41 15.97 15.50 28.82
CA GLY A 41 14.52 15.62 28.88
C GLY A 41 13.89 15.82 27.51
N LEU A 42 14.42 16.74 26.70
CA LEU A 42 13.97 16.98 25.32
C LEU A 42 14.15 15.75 24.44
N TYR A 43 15.26 15.02 24.57
CA TYR A 43 15.50 13.78 23.83
C TYR A 43 14.49 12.69 24.22
N HIS A 44 14.16 12.57 25.51
CA HIS A 44 13.13 11.65 26.00
C HIS A 44 11.71 12.04 25.55
N ILE A 45 11.39 13.34 25.56
CA ILE A 45 10.10 13.86 25.09
C ILE A 45 9.97 13.64 23.58
N SER A 46 11.02 13.92 22.81
CA SER A 46 11.08 13.64 21.36
C SER A 46 10.87 12.15 21.06
N GLY A 47 11.54 11.25 21.80
CA GLY A 47 11.38 9.81 21.66
C GLY A 47 9.96 9.31 21.99
N ARG A 48 9.30 9.93 22.98
CA ARG A 48 7.89 9.64 23.32
C ARG A 48 6.92 10.21 22.28
N TYR A 49 7.19 11.37 21.70
CA TYR A 49 6.35 11.98 20.67
C TYR A 49 6.37 11.14 19.38
N THR A 50 7.53 10.60 18.99
CA THR A 50 7.65 9.65 17.86
C THR A 50 6.94 8.32 18.12
N ALA A 51 6.87 7.87 19.38
CA ALA A 51 6.16 6.64 19.74
C ALA A 51 4.63 6.83 19.76
N TYR A 52 4.13 7.99 20.18
CA TYR A 52 2.70 8.29 20.24
C TYR A 52 2.10 8.58 18.85
N GLY A 53 2.88 9.16 17.93
CA GLY A 53 2.49 9.36 16.52
C GLY A 53 2.45 8.06 15.69
N LYS A 54 2.91 6.93 16.25
CA LYS A 54 2.87 5.60 15.62
C LYS A 54 1.76 4.73 16.20
N GLN A 55 0.65 5.32 16.63
CA GLN A 55 -0.59 4.56 16.74
C GLN A 55 -1.15 4.39 15.32
N ILE A 56 -0.62 3.39 14.61
CA ILE A 56 -1.23 2.90 13.38
C ILE A 56 -2.62 2.41 13.81
N VAL A 57 -3.64 3.25 13.61
CA VAL A 57 -5.00 2.74 13.43
C VAL A 57 -4.86 1.83 12.22
N THR A 58 -4.73 0.53 12.45
CA THR A 58 -4.80 -0.46 11.38
C THR A 58 -6.20 -0.31 10.82
N LYS A 59 -6.32 0.50 9.76
CA LYS A 59 -7.57 0.71 9.04
C LYS A 59 -8.01 -0.68 8.61
N ARG A 60 -9.01 -1.23 9.30
CA ARG A 60 -9.56 -2.54 8.96
C ARG A 60 -10.19 -2.37 7.58
N LEU A 61 -9.54 -2.94 6.57
CA LEU A 61 -10.06 -2.94 5.21
C LEU A 61 -11.22 -3.92 5.14
N VAL A 62 -12.26 -3.56 4.37
CA VAL A 62 -13.39 -4.44 4.09
C VAL A 62 -13.00 -5.37 2.94
N PRO A 63 -13.08 -6.70 3.09
CA PRO A 63 -12.84 -7.61 1.97
C PRO A 63 -13.83 -7.34 0.84
N LEU A 64 -13.33 -7.14 -0.39
CA LEU A 64 -14.15 -6.97 -1.58
C LEU A 64 -13.58 -7.84 -2.70
N GLU A 65 -14.36 -8.78 -3.21
CA GLU A 65 -13.86 -9.77 -4.18
C GLU A 65 -14.77 -9.91 -5.39
N ALA A 66 -14.19 -9.72 -6.58
CA ALA A 66 -14.87 -9.86 -7.88
C ALA A 66 -14.41 -11.12 -8.59
N HIS A 67 -15.31 -11.74 -9.34
CA HIS A 67 -15.02 -12.90 -10.17
C HIS A 67 -15.49 -12.65 -11.60
N ILE A 68 -14.56 -12.60 -12.55
CA ILE A 68 -14.80 -12.24 -13.95
C ILE A 68 -14.22 -13.27 -14.92
N ILE A 69 -14.40 -13.03 -16.22
CA ILE A 69 -13.60 -13.67 -17.28
C ILE A 69 -13.23 -12.62 -18.32
N SER A 70 -12.05 -12.73 -18.92
CA SER A 70 -11.52 -11.72 -19.85
C SER A 70 -12.38 -11.57 -21.11
N LYS A 71 -12.89 -12.67 -21.68
CA LYS A 71 -13.67 -12.68 -22.93
C LYS A 71 -15.18 -12.69 -22.71
N CYS A 72 -15.73 -11.68 -22.02
CA CYS A 72 -17.18 -11.62 -21.78
C CYS A 72 -17.75 -10.20 -21.81
N PRO A 73 -18.86 -9.95 -22.54
CA PRO A 73 -19.52 -8.65 -22.53
C PRO A 73 -20.07 -8.28 -21.15
N ASP A 74 -20.51 -9.25 -20.34
CA ASP A 74 -20.95 -8.99 -18.97
C ASP A 74 -19.80 -8.49 -18.09
N THR A 75 -18.56 -8.95 -18.33
CA THR A 75 -17.37 -8.45 -17.61
C THR A 75 -17.14 -6.99 -17.94
N ARG A 76 -17.28 -6.60 -19.21
CA ARG A 76 -17.16 -5.20 -19.64
C ARG A 76 -18.12 -4.31 -18.89
N ASP A 77 -19.38 -4.74 -18.81
CA ASP A 77 -20.43 -3.95 -18.18
C ASP A 77 -20.23 -3.93 -16.65
N ALA A 78 -19.86 -5.06 -16.03
CA ALA A 78 -19.49 -5.13 -14.62
C ALA A 78 -18.30 -4.24 -14.24
N MET A 79 -17.24 -4.23 -15.06
CA MET A 79 -16.07 -3.36 -14.85
C MET A 79 -16.48 -1.88 -14.92
N ARG A 80 -17.24 -1.51 -15.95
CA ARG A 80 -17.67 -0.12 -16.18
C ARG A 80 -18.65 0.39 -15.12
N GLU A 81 -19.64 -0.42 -14.76
CA GLU A 81 -20.79 0.03 -13.98
C GLU A 81 -20.63 -0.22 -12.48
N LEU A 82 -19.81 -1.20 -12.09
CA LEU A 82 -19.70 -1.65 -10.70
C LEU A 82 -18.27 -1.56 -10.17
N ILE A 83 -17.33 -2.30 -10.75
CA ILE A 83 -15.99 -2.46 -10.16
C ILE A 83 -15.21 -1.14 -10.17
N LEU A 84 -15.06 -0.49 -11.34
CA LEU A 84 -14.31 0.76 -11.42
C LEU A 84 -14.94 1.89 -10.60
N PRO A 85 -16.27 2.14 -10.65
CA PRO A 85 -16.88 3.17 -9.80
C PRO A 85 -16.70 2.92 -8.30
N VAL A 86 -16.75 1.66 -7.84
CA VAL A 86 -16.50 1.32 -6.44
C VAL A 86 -15.03 1.58 -6.08
N MET A 87 -14.10 1.08 -6.88
CA MET A 87 -12.67 1.23 -6.61
C MET A 87 -12.23 2.70 -6.64
N GLN A 88 -12.79 3.53 -7.52
CA GLN A 88 -12.53 4.97 -7.53
C GLN A 88 -12.89 5.66 -6.20
N ARG A 89 -13.92 5.20 -5.49
CA ARG A 89 -14.41 5.82 -4.25
C ARG A 89 -13.88 5.17 -2.98
N ALA A 90 -13.51 3.90 -3.06
CA ALA A 90 -13.28 3.07 -1.88
C ALA A 90 -11.99 2.25 -1.91
N TYR A 91 -11.09 2.42 -2.90
CA TYR A 91 -9.85 1.63 -2.99
C TYR A 91 -9.01 1.65 -1.69
N ASP A 92 -9.05 2.75 -0.94
CA ASP A 92 -8.30 2.90 0.31
C ASP A 92 -9.00 2.26 1.51
N LYS A 93 -10.22 1.75 1.35
CA LYS A 93 -11.09 1.17 2.39
C LYS A 93 -11.33 -0.33 2.20
N VAL A 94 -10.92 -0.89 1.06
CA VAL A 94 -11.18 -2.29 0.72
C VAL A 94 -9.89 -3.06 0.52
N ASP A 95 -9.94 -4.35 0.84
CA ASP A 95 -8.96 -5.34 0.39
C ASP A 95 -9.53 -6.00 -0.87
N PHE A 96 -9.15 -5.45 -2.04
CA PHE A 96 -9.78 -5.79 -3.31
C PHE A 96 -9.09 -6.96 -4.03
N LYS A 97 -9.83 -8.05 -4.19
CA LYS A 97 -9.45 -9.22 -4.99
C LYS A 97 -10.25 -9.27 -6.29
N LEU A 98 -9.58 -9.64 -7.38
CA LEU A 98 -10.21 -9.91 -8.66
C LEU A 98 -9.72 -11.28 -9.12
N ASN A 99 -10.67 -12.21 -9.22
CA ASN A 99 -10.47 -13.60 -9.54
C ASN A 99 -11.20 -13.99 -10.83
N TYR A 100 -10.87 -15.17 -11.37
CA TYR A 100 -11.31 -15.60 -12.68
C TYR A 100 -12.16 -16.86 -12.61
N ILE A 101 -13.22 -16.89 -13.42
CA ILE A 101 -14.12 -18.03 -13.51
C ILE A 101 -13.57 -19.01 -14.55
N GLY A 102 -13.51 -20.28 -14.16
CA GLY A 102 -13.12 -21.38 -15.03
C GLY A 102 -13.44 -22.71 -14.35
N SER A 103 -12.92 -23.80 -14.89
CA SER A 103 -12.97 -25.13 -14.30
C SER A 103 -11.56 -25.70 -14.21
N PRO A 104 -11.09 -26.14 -13.03
CA PRO A 104 -9.80 -26.84 -12.96
C PRO A 104 -9.91 -28.20 -13.66
N THR A 105 -8.84 -28.61 -14.34
CA THR A 105 -8.72 -29.96 -14.92
C THR A 105 -7.87 -30.87 -14.02
N ASP A 106 -7.91 -32.19 -14.31
CA ASP A 106 -7.19 -33.22 -13.55
C ASP A 106 -5.66 -33.16 -13.74
N ASP A 107 -5.18 -32.59 -14.84
CA ASP A 107 -3.78 -32.45 -15.23
C ASP A 107 -3.15 -31.11 -14.83
N ASP A 108 -3.67 -30.50 -13.76
CA ASP A 108 -3.26 -29.18 -13.27
C ASP A 108 -3.47 -28.01 -14.25
N GLY A 109 -4.26 -28.21 -15.31
CA GLY A 109 -4.72 -27.16 -16.22
C GLY A 109 -6.01 -26.46 -15.77
N VAL A 110 -6.54 -25.63 -16.67
CA VAL A 110 -7.80 -24.89 -16.51
C VAL A 110 -8.56 -24.86 -17.83
N GLU A 111 -9.86 -25.13 -17.77
CA GLU A 111 -10.82 -24.91 -18.85
C GLU A 111 -11.56 -23.58 -18.66
N CYS A 112 -11.56 -22.76 -19.71
CA CYS A 112 -12.23 -21.47 -19.77
C CYS A 112 -13.48 -21.52 -20.65
N LYS A 113 -14.47 -20.66 -20.38
CA LYS A 113 -15.79 -20.74 -21.02
C LYS A 113 -15.74 -20.46 -22.53
N HIS A 114 -14.91 -19.50 -22.93
CA HIS A 114 -14.73 -19.10 -24.33
C HIS A 114 -13.39 -19.60 -24.88
N GLY A 115 -12.92 -20.76 -24.39
CA GLY A 115 -11.78 -21.50 -24.92
C GLY A 115 -10.40 -20.93 -24.55
N PRO A 116 -9.32 -21.42 -25.18
CA PRO A 116 -7.95 -21.13 -24.77
C PRO A 116 -7.57 -19.64 -24.84
N SER A 117 -8.18 -18.89 -25.76
CA SER A 117 -7.95 -17.44 -25.87
C SER A 117 -8.41 -16.67 -24.62
N GLU A 118 -9.49 -17.10 -23.97
CA GLU A 118 -9.92 -16.55 -22.68
C GLU A 118 -8.95 -16.92 -21.57
N CYS A 119 -8.48 -18.17 -21.52
CA CYS A 119 -7.49 -18.56 -20.50
C CYS A 119 -6.23 -17.71 -20.60
N MET A 120 -5.71 -17.51 -21.81
CA MET A 120 -4.55 -16.64 -22.02
C MET A 120 -4.84 -15.18 -21.64
N GLY A 121 -6.05 -14.68 -21.95
CA GLY A 121 -6.49 -13.36 -21.48
C GLY A 121 -6.50 -13.24 -19.95
N ASN A 122 -7.07 -14.23 -19.26
CA ASN A 122 -7.11 -14.28 -17.80
C ASN A 122 -5.69 -14.30 -17.21
N ILE A 123 -4.76 -15.06 -17.81
CA ILE A 123 -3.34 -15.10 -17.40
C ILE A 123 -2.68 -13.74 -17.55
N ILE A 124 -2.88 -13.05 -18.68
CA ILE A 124 -2.33 -11.71 -18.92
C ILE A 124 -2.82 -10.72 -17.87
N GLU A 125 -4.12 -10.74 -17.56
CA GLU A 125 -4.71 -9.86 -16.55
C GLU A 125 -4.24 -10.19 -15.12
N LEU A 126 -4.06 -11.49 -14.79
CA LEU A 126 -3.48 -11.93 -13.52
C LEU A 126 -2.01 -11.50 -13.38
N CYS A 127 -1.21 -11.66 -14.43
CA CYS A 127 0.17 -11.16 -14.49
C CYS A 127 0.25 -9.65 -14.29
N ALA A 128 -0.68 -8.89 -14.90
CA ALA A 128 -0.75 -7.44 -14.68
C ALA A 128 -1.04 -7.10 -13.21
N ARG A 129 -1.91 -7.85 -12.53
CA ARG A 129 -2.18 -7.66 -11.10
C ARG A 129 -1.00 -8.02 -10.20
N GLU A 130 -0.27 -9.08 -10.53
CA GLU A 130 0.92 -9.49 -9.78
C GLU A 130 2.04 -8.45 -9.89
N LEU A 131 2.33 -7.99 -11.12
CA LEU A 131 3.43 -7.07 -11.40
C LEU A 131 3.11 -5.61 -11.08
N TYR A 132 1.85 -5.20 -11.24
CA TYR A 132 1.37 -3.84 -11.06
C TYR A 132 0.24 -3.79 -10.03
N PRO A 133 0.55 -3.91 -8.73
CA PRO A 133 -0.48 -4.03 -7.68
C PRO A 133 -1.31 -2.75 -7.46
N ASP A 134 -0.91 -1.60 -8.03
CA ASP A 134 -1.75 -0.39 -7.98
C ASP A 134 -3.06 -0.61 -8.76
N PRO A 135 -4.23 -0.59 -8.09
CA PRO A 135 -5.52 -0.83 -8.75
C PRO A 135 -5.82 0.18 -9.85
N LYS A 136 -5.24 1.38 -9.83
CA LYS A 136 -5.43 2.36 -10.92
C LYS A 136 -4.76 1.90 -12.22
N ILE A 137 -3.62 1.22 -12.11
CA ILE A 137 -2.87 0.70 -13.27
C ILE A 137 -3.50 -0.61 -13.73
N ASN A 138 -3.61 -1.61 -12.86
CA ASN A 138 -4.09 -2.92 -13.27
C ASN A 138 -5.56 -2.91 -13.70
N LEU A 139 -6.47 -2.21 -13.00
CA LEU A 139 -7.88 -2.17 -13.40
C LEU A 139 -8.12 -1.31 -14.63
N GLY A 140 -7.26 -0.30 -14.85
CA GLY A 140 -7.23 0.45 -16.10
C GLY A 140 -6.92 -0.47 -17.28
N PHE A 141 -5.80 -1.20 -17.18
CA PHE A 141 -5.39 -2.18 -18.18
C PHE A 141 -6.44 -3.26 -18.45
N ILE A 142 -7.00 -3.85 -17.41
CA ILE A 142 -8.05 -4.87 -17.53
C ILE A 142 -9.28 -4.29 -18.22
N MET A 143 -9.72 -3.08 -17.85
CA MET A 143 -10.83 -2.43 -18.53
C MET A 143 -10.51 -2.15 -20.01
N CYS A 144 -9.31 -1.70 -20.33
CA CYS A 144 -8.88 -1.47 -21.71
C CYS A 144 -9.00 -2.75 -22.55
N LEU A 145 -8.43 -3.87 -22.07
CA LEU A 145 -8.57 -5.17 -22.73
C LEU A 145 -10.04 -5.57 -22.89
N THR A 146 -10.81 -5.45 -21.81
CA THR A 146 -12.22 -5.89 -21.76
C THR A 146 -13.12 -5.06 -22.70
N ARG A 147 -12.74 -3.82 -23.06
CA ARG A 147 -13.51 -3.03 -24.06
C ARG A 147 -13.52 -3.69 -25.44
N ASP A 148 -12.46 -4.41 -25.77
CA ASP A 148 -12.30 -5.17 -27.01
C ASP A 148 -12.13 -6.67 -26.72
N TYR A 149 -12.98 -7.19 -25.83
CA TYR A 149 -12.89 -8.55 -25.29
C TYR A 149 -12.84 -9.65 -26.36
N GLU A 150 -13.40 -9.42 -27.55
CA GLU A 150 -13.42 -10.38 -28.65
C GLU A 150 -12.01 -10.66 -29.18
N ASN A 151 -11.15 -9.63 -29.16
CA ASN A 151 -9.80 -9.67 -29.70
C ASN A 151 -8.75 -10.13 -28.68
N ILE A 152 -9.09 -10.34 -27.41
CA ILE A 152 -8.16 -10.89 -26.40
C ILE A 152 -7.73 -12.32 -26.80
N PRO A 153 -6.43 -12.72 -26.70
CA PRO A 153 -5.27 -11.99 -26.19
C PRO A 153 -4.42 -11.39 -27.33
N GLY A 154 -5.07 -10.81 -28.34
CA GLY A 154 -4.44 -10.31 -29.56
C GLY A 154 -3.32 -9.32 -29.26
N ARG A 155 -2.14 -9.57 -29.83
CA ARG A 155 -0.91 -8.84 -29.50
C ARG A 155 -1.06 -7.32 -29.60
N ALA A 156 -1.67 -6.82 -30.67
CA ALA A 156 -1.89 -5.39 -30.87
C ALA A 156 -2.72 -4.78 -29.73
N LEU A 157 -3.83 -5.44 -29.35
CA LEU A 157 -4.68 -5.00 -28.25
C LEU A 157 -3.91 -4.97 -26.92
N VAL A 158 -3.15 -6.02 -26.62
CA VAL A 158 -2.39 -6.09 -25.36
C VAL A 158 -1.27 -5.05 -25.32
N GLU A 159 -0.56 -4.84 -26.42
CA GLU A 159 0.48 -3.81 -26.55
C GLU A 159 -0.08 -2.40 -26.41
N ASP A 160 -1.21 -2.09 -27.07
CA ASP A 160 -1.86 -0.78 -26.99
C ASP A 160 -2.37 -0.49 -25.57
N CYS A 161 -3.04 -1.46 -24.93
CA CYS A 161 -3.52 -1.30 -23.56
C CYS A 161 -2.36 -1.21 -22.55
N ALA A 162 -1.26 -1.94 -22.78
CA ALA A 162 -0.09 -1.84 -21.92
C ALA A 162 0.54 -0.45 -22.00
N LEU A 163 0.64 0.12 -23.21
CA LEU A 163 1.13 1.47 -23.43
C LEU A 163 0.23 2.53 -22.75
N GLU A 164 -1.09 2.42 -22.89
CA GLU A 164 -2.06 3.36 -22.30
C GLU A 164 -1.94 3.43 -20.76
N HIS A 165 -1.64 2.30 -20.13
CA HIS A 165 -1.58 2.18 -18.66
C HIS A 165 -0.17 2.08 -18.08
N ALA A 166 0.86 2.39 -18.87
CA ALA A 166 2.27 2.34 -18.46
C ALA A 166 2.71 0.97 -17.90
N ILE A 167 2.21 -0.10 -18.50
CA ILE A 167 2.60 -1.48 -18.25
C ILE A 167 3.69 -1.88 -19.24
N ASP A 168 4.73 -2.55 -18.75
CA ASP A 168 5.76 -3.13 -19.59
C ASP A 168 5.25 -4.45 -20.17
N ILE A 169 4.92 -4.43 -21.47
CA ILE A 169 4.45 -5.61 -22.19
C ILE A 169 5.47 -6.75 -22.13
N LYS A 170 6.77 -6.45 -22.06
CA LYS A 170 7.80 -7.47 -21.90
C LYS A 170 7.66 -8.16 -20.55
N ALA A 171 7.45 -7.40 -19.47
CA ALA A 171 7.25 -7.97 -18.14
C ALA A 171 6.00 -8.86 -18.07
N ILE A 172 4.91 -8.47 -18.74
CA ILE A 172 3.70 -9.30 -18.87
C ILE A 172 3.99 -10.60 -19.61
N ASN A 173 4.67 -10.53 -20.77
CA ASN A 173 5.03 -11.71 -21.54
C ASN A 173 5.98 -12.64 -20.75
N ASP A 174 6.97 -12.06 -20.07
CA ASP A 174 7.89 -12.80 -19.22
C ASP A 174 7.12 -13.50 -18.09
N CYS A 175 6.16 -12.84 -17.43
CA CYS A 175 5.30 -13.47 -16.41
C CYS A 175 4.45 -14.61 -16.98
N ALA A 176 3.80 -14.40 -18.12
CA ALA A 176 2.90 -15.39 -18.72
C ALA A 176 3.64 -16.63 -19.24
N THR A 177 4.91 -16.47 -19.62
CA THR A 177 5.75 -17.55 -20.17
C THR A 177 6.78 -18.11 -19.18
N LYS A 178 6.84 -17.55 -17.97
CA LYS A 178 7.77 -17.99 -16.93
C LYS A 178 7.54 -19.46 -16.61
N ASP A 179 8.65 -20.18 -16.43
CA ASP A 179 8.69 -21.62 -16.17
C ASP A 179 7.90 -22.42 -17.24
N ASP A 180 8.17 -22.13 -18.51
CA ASP A 180 7.47 -22.69 -19.68
C ASP A 180 5.94 -22.47 -19.65
N GLY A 181 5.50 -21.38 -19.01
CA GLY A 181 4.09 -21.01 -18.81
C GLY A 181 3.45 -21.58 -17.55
N ALA A 182 4.17 -22.39 -16.76
CA ALA A 182 3.65 -22.97 -15.53
C ALA A 182 3.22 -21.90 -14.53
N HIS A 183 3.97 -20.79 -14.39
CA HIS A 183 3.62 -19.69 -13.50
C HIS A 183 2.27 -19.06 -13.86
N GLY A 184 2.03 -18.79 -15.15
CA GLY A 184 0.76 -18.24 -15.62
C GLY A 184 -0.42 -19.19 -15.38
N ILE A 185 -0.22 -20.48 -15.65
CA ILE A 185 -1.23 -21.52 -15.40
C ILE A 185 -1.51 -21.66 -13.90
N GLU A 186 -0.49 -21.59 -13.05
CA GLU A 186 -0.64 -21.64 -11.59
C GLU A 186 -1.46 -20.45 -11.07
N LEU A 187 -1.15 -19.22 -11.51
CA LEU A 187 -1.95 -18.03 -11.18
C LEU A 187 -3.42 -18.24 -11.55
N LEU A 188 -3.68 -18.72 -12.78
CA LEU A 188 -5.04 -18.95 -13.26
C LEU A 188 -5.75 -20.04 -12.46
N ARG A 189 -5.07 -21.17 -12.20
CA ARG A 189 -5.63 -22.29 -11.43
C ARG A 189 -5.97 -21.87 -10.01
N ASN A 190 -5.07 -21.16 -9.33
CA ASN A 190 -5.32 -20.64 -7.98
C ASN A 190 -6.56 -19.72 -7.96
N SER A 191 -6.67 -18.83 -8.94
CA SER A 191 -7.80 -17.91 -9.08
C SER A 191 -9.14 -18.63 -9.34
N VAL A 192 -9.11 -19.66 -10.18
CA VAL A 192 -10.28 -20.49 -10.51
C VAL A 192 -10.72 -21.34 -9.32
N VAL A 193 -9.78 -21.92 -8.57
CA VAL A 193 -10.06 -22.67 -7.34
C VAL A 193 -10.68 -21.75 -6.29
N GLU A 194 -10.12 -20.56 -6.05
CA GLU A 194 -10.71 -19.59 -5.11
C GLU A 194 -12.15 -19.22 -5.53
N THR A 195 -12.38 -18.97 -6.82
CA THR A 195 -13.71 -18.72 -7.37
C THR A 195 -14.68 -19.89 -7.15
N ALA A 196 -14.22 -21.14 -7.33
CA ALA A 196 -15.05 -22.31 -7.13
C ALA A 196 -15.45 -22.48 -5.65
N GLU A 197 -14.54 -22.22 -4.72
CA GLU A 197 -14.81 -22.30 -3.28
C GLU A 197 -15.79 -21.22 -2.82
N VAL A 198 -15.63 -19.96 -3.26
CA VAL A 198 -16.58 -18.87 -2.96
C VAL A 198 -17.98 -19.22 -3.48
N ARG A 199 -18.08 -19.79 -4.68
CA ARG A 199 -19.36 -20.20 -5.26
C ARG A 199 -20.05 -21.28 -4.46
N LYS A 200 -19.31 -22.29 -3.98
CA LYS A 200 -19.83 -23.33 -3.10
C LYS A 200 -20.31 -22.74 -1.77
N ALA A 201 -19.48 -21.90 -1.14
CA ALA A 201 -19.77 -21.32 0.17
C ALA A 201 -21.03 -20.44 0.18
N HIS A 202 -21.29 -19.71 -0.93
CA HIS A 202 -22.39 -18.76 -1.04
C HIS A 202 -23.56 -19.23 -1.91
N ASN A 203 -23.52 -20.48 -2.39
CA ASN A 203 -24.50 -21.06 -3.31
C ASN A 203 -24.76 -20.16 -4.55
N ILE A 204 -23.67 -19.62 -5.12
CA ILE A 204 -23.71 -18.68 -6.26
C ILE A 204 -23.63 -19.47 -7.58
N GLY A 205 -24.64 -19.26 -8.43
CA GLY A 205 -24.71 -19.84 -9.78
C GLY A 205 -23.62 -19.35 -10.74
N CYS A 206 -23.56 -19.95 -11.92
CA CYS A 206 -22.49 -19.76 -12.91
C CYS A 206 -22.62 -18.51 -13.79
N SER A 207 -23.57 -17.61 -13.51
CA SER A 207 -23.72 -16.38 -14.30
C SER A 207 -22.86 -15.27 -13.72
N LEU A 208 -22.15 -14.57 -14.61
CA LEU A 208 -21.28 -13.44 -14.28
C LEU A 208 -22.08 -12.33 -13.56
N ALA A 209 -23.35 -12.15 -13.97
CA ALA A 209 -24.29 -11.25 -13.33
C ALA A 209 -24.57 -11.59 -11.85
N THR A 210 -24.56 -12.87 -11.45
CA THR A 210 -24.81 -13.27 -10.05
C THR A 210 -23.57 -13.03 -9.18
N LEU A 211 -22.37 -13.23 -9.73
CA LEU A 211 -21.11 -12.99 -9.02
C LEU A 211 -20.91 -11.49 -8.76
N CYS A 212 -21.21 -10.61 -9.71
CA CYS A 212 -21.10 -9.16 -9.49
C CYS A 212 -22.19 -8.62 -8.53
N HIS A 213 -23.41 -9.17 -8.55
CA HIS A 213 -24.47 -8.79 -7.61
C HIS A 213 -24.20 -9.21 -6.16
N ALA A 214 -23.51 -10.33 -5.93
CA ALA A 214 -23.12 -10.76 -4.58
C ALA A 214 -22.17 -9.77 -3.91
N MET A 215 -21.27 -9.14 -4.69
CA MET A 215 -20.29 -8.17 -4.20
C MET A 215 -20.94 -6.94 -3.56
N ILE A 216 -21.97 -6.38 -4.19
CA ILE A 216 -22.65 -5.18 -3.69
C ILE A 216 -23.41 -5.48 -2.40
N LYS A 217 -23.99 -6.68 -2.29
CA LYS A 217 -24.81 -7.08 -1.13
C LYS A 217 -23.97 -7.31 0.12
N ALA A 218 -22.71 -7.71 -0.02
CA ALA A 218 -21.73 -7.74 1.07
C ALA A 218 -21.28 -6.31 1.44
N PHE A 219 -20.94 -5.49 0.44
CA PHE A 219 -20.47 -4.12 0.66
C PHE A 219 -21.48 -3.22 1.40
N SER A 220 -22.79 -3.40 1.16
CA SER A 220 -23.84 -2.65 1.86
C SER A 220 -24.05 -3.08 3.32
N LYS A 221 -23.66 -4.31 3.71
CA LYS A 221 -23.89 -4.81 5.08
C LYS A 221 -22.76 -4.43 6.04
N ASP A 222 -21.56 -4.24 5.50
CA ASP A 222 -20.34 -4.04 6.30
C ASP A 222 -19.83 -2.58 6.27
N MET A 223 -20.51 -1.66 5.57
CA MET A 223 -20.28 -0.22 5.71
C MET A 223 -21.10 0.34 6.89
N PRO A 224 -20.46 1.06 7.84
CA PRO A 224 -21.15 1.78 8.91
C PRO A 224 -21.99 2.96 8.39
#